data_AF-A0A5F2GRE0-F1
#
_entry.id   AF-A0A5F2GRE0-F1
#
_cell.length_a   1.000
_cell.length_b   1.000
_cell.length_c   1.000
_cell.angle_alpha   90.00
_cell.angle_beta   90.00
_cell.angle_gamma   90.00
#
_symmetry.space_group_name_H-M   'P 1'
#
loop_
_entity.id
_entity.type
_entity.pdbx_description
1 polymer ?
#
loop_
_entity_poly.entity_id
_entity_poly.type
_entity_poly.pdbx_seq_one_letter_code
_entity_poly.pdbx_strand_id
1 'polypeptide(L)'
;MTEGTTVPDEKMEGRRERLYGFKTDVSAKLSDIVRFIGLGLVAIFYTIKTGNTYVSFGYLQLGLLYLVGLSGVFAILLDYIQYASNYVSVDEALNRPTLRYDKDSKSYRRAEFAFAWKQRLTLSGALALIALVVLT
;
A
#
# COMPACT_ATOMS: atom_id res chain seq x y z
N MET A 1 -7.16 32.30 -39.84
CA MET A 1 -7.25 32.64 -38.41
C MET A 1 -7.98 31.49 -37.73
N THR A 2 -7.24 30.59 -37.09
CA THR A 2 -7.79 29.44 -36.38
C THR A 2 -8.31 29.91 -35.03
N GLU A 3 -9.64 29.87 -34.87
CA GLU A 3 -10.32 30.09 -33.60
C GLU A 3 -9.76 29.14 -32.54
N GLY A 4 -9.21 29.73 -31.48
CA GLY A 4 -8.76 28.99 -30.31
C GLY A 4 -9.97 28.41 -29.59
N THR A 5 -10.15 27.10 -29.69
CA THR A 5 -11.11 26.34 -28.90
C THR A 5 -10.72 26.40 -27.42
N THR A 6 -11.17 27.43 -26.71
CA THR A 6 -11.16 27.48 -25.25
C THR A 6 -12.18 26.48 -24.73
N VAL A 7 -11.73 25.25 -24.51
CA VAL A 7 -12.51 24.28 -23.72
C VAL A 7 -12.76 24.93 -22.36
N PRO A 8 -14.02 25.12 -21.92
CA PRO A 8 -14.32 25.91 -20.73
C PRO A 8 -13.69 25.24 -19.50
N ASP A 9 -12.88 26.00 -18.76
CA ASP A 9 -12.12 25.55 -17.59
C ASP A 9 -12.98 24.80 -16.55
N GLU A 10 -14.26 25.17 -16.39
CA GLU A 10 -15.20 24.49 -15.49
C GLU A 10 -15.42 23.00 -15.83
N LYS A 11 -15.46 22.62 -17.13
CA LYS A 11 -15.57 21.21 -17.53
C LYS A 11 -14.28 20.43 -17.22
N MET A 12 -13.13 21.10 -17.26
CA MET A 12 -11.83 20.51 -16.95
C MET A 12 -11.65 20.34 -15.44
N GLU A 13 -12.08 21.31 -14.64
CA GLU A 13 -12.06 21.27 -13.17
C GLU A 13 -12.99 20.18 -12.62
N GLY A 14 -14.25 20.11 -13.09
CA GLY A 14 -15.17 19.05 -12.68
C GLY A 14 -14.71 17.64 -13.07
N ARG A 15 -14.00 17.51 -14.20
CA ARG A 15 -13.38 16.22 -14.60
C ARG A 15 -12.20 15.88 -13.70
N ARG A 16 -11.38 16.86 -13.30
CA ARG A 16 -10.27 16.67 -12.36
C ARG A 16 -10.76 16.23 -11.00
N GLU A 17 -11.78 16.88 -10.43
CA GLU A 17 -12.35 16.51 -9.13
C GLU A 17 -12.89 15.08 -9.12
N ARG A 18 -13.62 14.67 -10.16
CA ARG A 18 -14.09 13.28 -10.31
C ARG A 18 -12.94 12.27 -10.35
N LEU A 19 -11.86 12.59 -11.08
CA LEU A 19 -10.68 11.74 -11.15
C LEU A 19 -9.96 11.66 -9.80
N TYR A 20 -9.90 12.75 -9.03
CA TYR A 20 -9.34 12.75 -7.68
C TYR A 20 -10.18 11.94 -6.70
N GLY A 21 -11.51 12.07 -6.73
CA GLY A 21 -12.42 11.25 -5.93
C GLY A 21 -12.24 9.77 -6.21
N PHE A 22 -12.28 9.39 -7.50
CA PHE A 22 -12.05 8.00 -7.91
C PHE A 22 -10.68 7.46 -7.48
N LYS A 23 -9.60 8.24 -7.64
CA LYS A 23 -8.25 7.86 -7.19
C LYS A 23 -8.23 7.61 -5.68
N THR A 24 -8.92 8.43 -4.91
CA THR A 24 -8.97 8.32 -3.44
C THR A 24 -9.68 7.03 -3.03
N ASP A 25 -10.86 6.75 -3.61
CA ASP A 25 -11.63 5.53 -3.34
C ASP A 25 -10.85 4.26 -3.67
N VAL A 26 -10.20 4.24 -4.85
CA VAL A 26 -9.38 3.10 -5.28
C VAL A 26 -8.18 2.92 -4.35
N SER A 27 -7.53 4.01 -3.94
CA SER A 27 -6.35 3.96 -3.05
C SER A 27 -6.73 3.44 -1.66
N ALA A 28 -7.89 3.85 -1.13
CA ALA A 28 -8.41 3.36 0.14
C ALA A 28 -8.69 1.86 0.09
N LYS A 29 -9.43 1.39 -0.92
CA LYS A 29 -9.71 -0.05 -1.11
C LYS A 29 -8.43 -0.87 -1.28
N LEU A 30 -7.47 -0.35 -2.06
CA LEU A 30 -6.19 -1.01 -2.27
C LEU A 30 -5.38 -1.12 -0.97
N SER A 31 -5.49 -0.10 -0.10
CA SER A 31 -4.89 -0.11 1.23
C SER A 31 -5.44 -1.24 2.09
N ASP A 32 -6.76 -1.41 2.12
CA ASP A 32 -7.41 -2.47 2.90
C ASP A 32 -7.04 -3.86 2.40
N ILE A 33 -7.03 -4.06 1.07
CA ILE A 33 -6.62 -5.32 0.45
C ILE A 33 -5.18 -5.66 0.84
N VAL A 34 -4.26 -4.69 0.72
CA VAL A 34 -2.85 -4.88 1.08
C VAL A 34 -2.70 -5.26 2.56
N ARG A 35 -3.47 -4.62 3.45
CA ARG A 35 -3.49 -4.96 4.88
C ARG A 35 -3.94 -6.40 5.11
N PHE A 36 -5.02 -6.83 4.48
CA PHE A 36 -5.52 -8.21 4.61
C PHE A 36 -4.51 -9.24 4.11
N ILE A 37 -3.87 -8.98 2.96
CA ILE A 37 -2.83 -9.87 2.44
C ILE A 37 -1.64 -9.90 3.40
N GLY A 38 -1.18 -8.74 3.90
CA GLY A 38 -0.08 -8.66 4.87
C GLY A 38 -0.35 -9.50 6.12
N LEU A 39 -1.55 -9.39 6.71
CA LEU A 39 -1.98 -10.21 7.84
C LEU A 39 -2.03 -11.70 7.50
N GLY A 40 -2.56 -12.05 6.31
CA GLY A 40 -2.59 -13.42 5.81
C GLY A 40 -1.20 -14.04 5.66
N LEU A 41 -0.23 -13.29 5.11
CA LEU A 41 1.16 -13.75 4.96
C LEU A 41 1.79 -14.07 6.33
N VAL A 42 1.57 -13.22 7.33
CA VAL A 42 2.06 -13.46 8.71
C VAL A 42 1.39 -14.68 9.33
N ALA A 43 0.07 -14.84 9.17
CA ALA A 43 -0.66 -15.98 9.69
C ALA A 43 -0.20 -17.30 9.06
N ILE A 44 0.02 -17.32 7.75
CA ILE A 44 0.54 -18.49 7.02
C ILE A 44 1.96 -18.82 7.47
N PHE A 45 2.83 -17.81 7.61
CA PHE A 45 4.18 -18.00 8.12
C PHE A 45 4.19 -18.71 9.48
N TYR A 46 3.39 -18.24 10.43
CA TYR A 46 3.31 -18.86 11.76
C TYR A 46 2.74 -20.27 11.69
N THR A 47 1.65 -20.47 10.94
CA THR A 47 1.02 -21.79 10.76
C THR A 47 2.03 -22.81 10.25
N ILE A 48 2.78 -22.48 9.19
CA ILE A 48 3.79 -23.38 8.63
C ILE A 48 4.92 -23.59 9.62
N LYS A 49 5.45 -22.52 10.24
CA LYS A 49 6.58 -22.59 11.18
C LYS A 49 6.28 -23.45 12.42
N THR A 50 5.04 -23.50 12.86
CA THR A 50 4.59 -24.35 13.99
C THR A 50 4.19 -25.76 13.57
N GLY A 51 4.06 -26.02 12.26
CA GLY A 51 3.65 -27.31 11.73
C GLY A 51 4.83 -28.27 11.49
N ASN A 52 4.53 -29.56 11.37
CA ASN A 52 5.54 -30.59 11.12
C ASN A 52 6.25 -30.42 9.77
N THR A 53 5.60 -29.82 8.77
CA THR A 53 6.16 -29.57 7.44
C THR A 53 7.43 -28.70 7.49
N TYR A 54 7.54 -27.81 8.49
CA TYR A 54 8.72 -26.97 8.68
C TYR A 54 10.01 -27.78 8.89
N VAL A 55 9.91 -28.93 9.56
CA VAL A 55 11.05 -29.80 9.87
C VAL A 55 11.65 -30.42 8.61
N SER A 56 10.83 -30.62 7.57
CA SER A 56 11.25 -31.17 6.27
C SER A 56 11.77 -30.14 5.28
N PHE A 57 11.77 -28.84 5.61
CA PHE A 57 12.16 -27.79 4.67
C PHE A 57 13.68 -27.71 4.47
N GLY A 58 14.10 -27.68 3.20
CA GLY A 58 15.47 -27.33 2.83
C GLY A 58 15.75 -25.82 2.94
N TYR A 59 17.01 -25.44 2.70
CA TYR A 59 17.45 -24.04 2.81
C TYR A 59 16.64 -23.07 1.94
N LEU A 60 16.24 -23.49 0.74
CA LEU A 60 15.47 -22.65 -0.19
C LEU A 60 14.04 -22.42 0.33
N GLN A 61 13.35 -23.47 0.77
CA GLN A 61 12.00 -23.38 1.34
C GLN A 61 11.98 -22.53 2.62
N LEU A 62 13.00 -22.68 3.47
CA LEU A 62 13.17 -21.82 4.65
C LEU A 62 13.34 -20.35 4.25
N GLY A 63 14.19 -20.07 3.26
CA GLY A 63 14.39 -18.71 2.75
C GLY A 63 13.10 -18.08 2.22
N LEU A 64 12.33 -18.82 1.42
CA LEU A 64 11.02 -18.38 0.92
C LEU A 64 10.02 -18.15 2.04
N LEU A 65 9.96 -19.05 3.03
CA LEU A 65 9.06 -18.92 4.17
C LEU A 65 9.38 -17.67 5.01
N TYR A 66 10.66 -17.40 5.29
CA TYR A 66 11.05 -16.18 6.00
C TYR A 66 10.76 -14.92 5.17
N LEU A 67 10.92 -14.97 3.84
CA LEU A 67 10.55 -13.87 2.96
C LEU A 67 9.04 -13.58 3.04
N VAL A 68 8.19 -14.61 3.04
CA VAL A 68 6.73 -14.49 3.25
C VAL A 68 6.41 -13.75 4.56
N GLY A 69 6.96 -14.23 5.67
CA GLY A 69 6.71 -13.65 6.99
C GLY A 69 7.20 -12.21 7.13
N LEU A 70 8.45 -11.95 6.72
CA LEU A 70 9.04 -10.61 6.80
C LEU A 70 8.30 -9.62 5.90
N SER A 71 7.98 -10.00 4.66
CA SER A 71 7.18 -9.17 3.76
C SER A 71 5.83 -8.79 4.37
N GLY A 72 5.13 -9.74 5.00
CA GLY A 72 3.88 -9.47 5.69
C GLY A 72 4.02 -8.47 6.85
N VAL A 73 5.02 -8.66 7.72
CA VAL A 73 5.30 -7.75 8.85
C VAL A 73 5.64 -6.34 8.36
N PHE A 74 6.55 -6.22 7.39
CA PHE A 74 6.93 -4.90 6.86
C PHE A 74 5.78 -4.23 6.10
N ALA A 75 4.93 -4.98 5.40
CA ALA A 75 3.74 -4.43 4.76
C ALA A 75 2.76 -3.82 5.78
N ILE A 76 2.51 -4.51 6.90
CA ILE A 76 1.66 -4.01 7.99
C ILE A 76 2.29 -2.77 8.65
N LEU A 77 3.60 -2.79 8.90
CA LEU A 77 4.31 -1.65 9.49
C LEU A 77 4.20 -0.40 8.61
N LEU A 78 4.39 -0.56 7.29
CA LEU A 78 4.25 0.55 6.35
C LEU A 78 2.82 1.04 6.22
N ASP A 79 1.84 0.14 6.31
CA ASP A 79 0.43 0.53 6.37
C ASP A 79 0.14 1.41 7.60
N TYR A 80 0.71 1.07 8.75
CA TYR A 80 0.61 1.88 9.96
C TYR A 80 1.30 3.26 9.80
N ILE A 81 2.52 3.28 9.25
CA ILE A 81 3.24 4.54 8.99
C ILE A 81 2.45 5.44 8.04
N GLN A 82 1.84 4.86 7.00
CA GLN A 82 1.00 5.60 6.07
C GLN A 82 -0.23 6.16 6.76
N TYR A 83 -0.92 5.36 7.59
CA TYR A 83 -2.09 5.80 8.33
C TYR A 83 -1.77 6.95 9.28
N ALA A 84 -0.68 6.83 10.05
CA ALA A 84 -0.20 7.90 10.93
C ALA A 84 0.18 9.17 10.16
N SER A 85 0.86 9.02 9.02
CA SER A 85 1.26 10.17 8.18
C SER A 85 0.05 10.86 7.57
N ASN A 86 -0.96 10.11 7.12
CA ASN A 86 -2.21 10.64 6.62
C ASN A 86 -2.98 11.40 7.71
N TYR A 87 -3.02 10.86 8.93
CA TYR A 87 -3.65 11.54 10.08
C TYR A 87 -3.00 12.90 10.33
N VAL A 88 -1.66 12.97 10.38
CA VAL A 88 -0.92 14.23 10.56
C VAL A 88 -1.19 15.20 9.42
N SER A 89 -1.25 14.73 8.17
CA SER A 89 -1.57 15.60 7.04
C SER A 89 -2.99 16.16 7.07
N VAL A 90 -3.98 15.39 7.56
CA VAL A 90 -5.35 15.89 7.76
C VAL A 90 -5.38 16.93 8.87
N ASP A 91 -4.70 16.67 9.99
CA ASP A 91 -4.61 17.61 11.12
C ASP A 91 -3.92 18.93 10.72
N GLU A 92 -2.82 18.87 9.96
CA GLU A 92 -2.17 20.06 9.39
C GLU A 92 -3.09 20.84 8.43
N ALA A 93 -3.92 20.16 7.64
CA ALA A 93 -4.83 20.79 6.69
C ALA A 93 -6.01 21.49 7.40
N LEU A 94 -6.54 20.90 8.47
CA LEU A 94 -7.62 21.47 9.28
C LEU A 94 -7.17 22.74 10.03
N ASN A 95 -5.89 22.84 10.37
CA ASN A 95 -5.31 24.00 11.04
C ASN A 95 -4.91 25.14 10.10
N ARG A 96 -5.11 25.02 8.77
CA ARG A 96 -4.79 26.06 7.78
C ARG A 96 -6.05 26.80 7.30
N PRO A 97 -5.99 28.12 7.08
CA PRO A 97 -7.14 28.93 6.66
C PRO A 97 -7.65 28.58 5.25
N THR A 98 -6.83 27.92 4.42
CA THR A 98 -7.19 27.52 3.06
C THR A 98 -7.80 26.12 2.96
N LEU A 99 -7.79 25.32 4.04
CA LEU A 99 -8.28 23.93 4.10
C LEU A 99 -7.79 23.02 2.95
N ARG A 100 -6.66 23.36 2.31
CA ARG A 100 -6.11 22.64 1.16
C ARG A 100 -4.97 21.73 1.61
N TYR A 101 -4.97 20.51 1.08
CA TYR A 101 -3.91 19.53 1.30
C TYR A 101 -2.58 20.05 0.73
N ASP A 102 -1.55 20.07 1.55
CA ASP A 102 -0.20 20.44 1.13
C ASP A 102 0.52 19.21 0.58
N LYS A 103 0.59 19.12 -0.77
CA LYS A 103 1.23 18.02 -1.49
C LYS A 103 2.76 18.04 -1.33
N ASP A 104 3.36 19.14 -0.89
CA ASP A 104 4.79 19.26 -0.63
C ASP A 104 5.16 18.98 0.84
N SER A 105 4.15 18.73 1.69
CA SER A 105 4.40 18.39 3.10
C SER A 105 5.21 17.09 3.23
N LYS A 106 6.14 17.07 4.18
CA LYS A 106 6.95 15.88 4.50
C LYS A 106 6.07 14.68 4.86
N SER A 107 4.92 14.93 5.48
CA SER A 107 3.92 13.93 5.87
C SER A 107 3.27 13.28 4.64
N TYR A 108 2.90 14.05 3.63
CA TYR A 108 2.35 13.52 2.37
C TYR A 108 3.37 12.66 1.61
N ARG A 109 4.63 13.12 1.51
CA ARG A 109 5.71 12.34 0.87
C ARG A 109 6.01 11.01 1.58
N ARG A 110 5.96 11.00 2.92
CA ARG A 110 6.12 9.78 3.72
C ARG A 110 4.97 8.81 3.50
N ALA A 111 3.74 9.29 3.42
CA ALA A 111 2.57 8.47 3.14
C ALA A 111 2.66 7.83 1.74
N GLU A 112 3.07 8.60 0.72
CA GLU A 112 3.21 8.08 -0.65
C GLU A 112 4.35 7.04 -0.76
N PHE A 113 5.48 7.30 -0.11
CA PHE A 113 6.57 6.32 -0.03
C PHE A 113 6.11 5.03 0.65
N ALA A 114 5.45 5.13 1.81
CA ALA A 114 4.95 3.98 2.54
C ALA A 114 3.93 3.18 1.71
N PHE A 115 3.05 3.86 0.97
CA PHE A 115 2.08 3.23 0.08
C PHE A 115 2.73 2.44 -1.07
N ALA A 116 3.76 3.02 -1.71
CA ALA A 116 4.46 2.34 -2.79
C ALA A 116 5.23 1.10 -2.30
N TRP A 117 5.90 1.21 -1.14
CA TRP A 117 6.68 0.11 -0.59
C TRP A 117 5.83 -1.02 -0.04
N LYS A 118 4.71 -0.72 0.63
CA LYS A 118 3.84 -1.78 1.15
C LYS A 118 3.28 -2.66 0.04
N GLN A 119 2.94 -2.07 -1.11
CA GLN A 119 2.45 -2.83 -2.27
C GLN A 119 3.52 -3.78 -2.80
N ARG A 120 4.76 -3.31 -2.94
CA ARG A 120 5.88 -4.13 -3.42
C ARG A 120 6.20 -5.27 -2.47
N LEU A 121 6.21 -5.01 -1.16
CA LEU A 121 6.48 -6.04 -0.14
C LEU A 121 5.36 -7.07 -0.09
N THR A 122 4.11 -6.63 -0.18
CA THR A 122 2.94 -7.53 -0.21
C THR A 122 2.98 -8.42 -1.44
N LEU A 123 3.28 -7.85 -2.60
CA LEU A 123 3.43 -8.61 -3.84
C LEU A 123 4.61 -9.59 -3.77
N SER A 124 5.76 -9.16 -3.25
CA SER A 124 6.93 -10.05 -3.11
C SER A 124 6.64 -11.20 -2.16
N GLY A 125 5.94 -10.94 -1.04
CA GLY A 125 5.53 -11.96 -0.09
C GLY A 125 4.53 -12.94 -0.70
N ALA A 126 3.54 -12.46 -1.45
CA ALA A 126 2.59 -13.30 -2.16
C ALA A 126 3.27 -14.20 -3.21
N LEU A 127 4.20 -13.64 -3.99
CA LEU A 127 4.98 -14.42 -4.97
C LEU A 127 5.88 -15.45 -4.28
N ALA A 128 6.52 -15.10 -3.17
CA ALA A 128 7.32 -16.03 -2.38
C ALA A 128 6.48 -17.17 -1.83
N LEU A 129 5.24 -16.90 -1.40
CA LEU A 129 4.31 -17.93 -0.94
C LEU A 129 3.89 -18.86 -2.08
N ILE A 130 3.56 -18.32 -3.26
CA ILE A 130 3.25 -19.13 -4.45
C ILE A 130 4.43 -20.03 -4.80
N ALA A 131 5.64 -19.47 -4.83
CA ALA A 131 6.86 -20.24 -5.10
C ALA A 131 7.09 -21.32 -4.04
N LEU A 132 6.85 -21.01 -2.76
CA LEU A 132 6.94 -21.98 -1.68
C LEU A 132 6.00 -23.16 -1.92
N VAL A 133 4.72 -22.89 -2.20
CA VAL A 133 3.70 -23.92 -2.46
C VAL A 133 4.03 -24.79 -3.67
N VAL A 134 4.62 -24.22 -4.73
CA VAL A 134 4.99 -24.98 -5.94
C VAL A 134 6.24 -25.83 -5.73
N LEU A 135 7.13 -25.44 -4.81
CA LEU A 135 8.44 -26.08 -4.58
C LEU A 135 8.49 -26.97 -3.32
N THR A 136 7.39 -27.07 -2.58
CA THR A 136 7.19 -27.97 -1.43
C THR A 136 6.33 -29.15 -1.83
#